data_AF-A0A937NHU7-F1
#
_entry.id   AF-A0A937NHU7-F1
#
_cell.length_a   1.000
_cell.length_b   1.000
_cell.length_c   1.000
_cell.angle_alpha   90.00
_cell.angle_beta   90.00
_cell.angle_gamma   90.00
#
_symmetry.space_group_name_H-M   'P 1'
#
loop_
_entity.id
_entity.type
_entity.pdbx_description
1 polymer ?
#
loop_
_entity_poly.entity_id
_entity_poly.type
_entity_poly.pdbx_seq_one_letter_code
_entity_poly.pdbx_strand_id
1 'polypeptide(L)' 'LIPLGFAKETRPFTPHLTLARLREGCSPEDRRSLGEQVMKTPVEFNYELTVNSLNLMKSQLLPGGAVYSRLAEVKLKS' A
#
# COMPACT_ATOMS: atom_id res chain seq x y z
N LEU A 1 -11.64 7.18 13.53
CA LEU A 1 -10.35 7.04 14.27
C LEU A 1 -10.03 8.24 15.15
N ILE A 2 -10.42 9.48 14.79
CA ILE A 2 -10.30 10.66 15.68
C ILE A 2 -10.84 10.40 17.10
N PRO A 3 -12.00 9.75 17.30
CA PRO A 3 -12.49 9.44 18.65
C PRO A 3 -11.62 8.44 19.43
N LEU A 4 -10.71 7.74 18.73
CA LEU A 4 -9.74 6.80 19.31
C LEU A 4 -8.34 7.44 19.45
N GLY A 5 -8.20 8.75 19.22
CA GLY A 5 -6.94 9.50 19.38
C GLY A 5 -6.01 9.52 18.16
N PHE A 6 -6.41 8.97 17.00
CA PHE A 6 -5.59 9.01 15.79
C PHE A 6 -5.90 10.23 14.92
N ALA A 7 -4.86 10.89 14.43
CA ALA A 7 -4.97 11.97 13.47
C ALA A 7 -5.68 11.51 12.18
N LYS A 8 -6.44 12.42 11.58
CA LYS A 8 -7.12 12.17 10.31
C LYS A 8 -6.12 12.24 9.15
N GLU A 9 -6.16 11.25 8.26
CA GLU A 9 -5.51 11.35 6.96
C GLU A 9 -6.27 12.37 6.09
N THR A 10 -5.57 13.40 5.64
CA THR A 10 -6.16 14.49 4.85
C THR A 10 -6.12 14.22 3.35
N ARG A 11 -5.22 13.34 2.90
CA ARG A 11 -5.13 12.94 1.51
C ARG A 11 -6.36 12.09 1.12
N PRO A 12 -6.91 12.30 -0.09
CA PRO A 12 -7.94 11.42 -0.63
C PRO A 12 -7.45 9.96 -0.68
N PHE A 13 -8.38 9.04 -0.49
CA PHE A 13 -8.09 7.62 -0.61
C PHE A 13 -8.05 7.22 -2.09
N THR A 14 -6.88 6.81 -2.56
CA THR A 14 -6.71 6.16 -3.87
C THR A 14 -6.43 4.68 -3.63
N PRO A 15 -7.37 3.76 -3.89
CA PRO A 15 -7.13 2.33 -3.73
C PRO A 15 -6.04 1.89 -4.72
N HIS A 16 -4.96 1.29 -4.20
CA HIS A 16 -3.85 0.80 -5.01
C HIS A 16 -3.13 -0.34 -4.31
N LEU A 17 -2.49 -1.19 -5.09
CA LEU A 17 -1.54 -2.18 -4.60
C LEU A 17 -0.12 -1.61 -4.75
N THR A 18 0.59 -1.43 -3.63
CA THR A 18 2.00 -1.03 -3.69
C THR A 18 2.84 -2.22 -4.18
N LEU A 19 3.41 -2.12 -5.38
CA LEU A 19 4.30 -3.16 -5.95
C LEU A 19 5.77 -2.91 -5.61
N ALA A 20 6.17 -1.64 -5.59
CA ALA A 20 7.54 -1.23 -5.29
C ALA A 20 7.54 0.15 -4.62
N ARG A 21 8.63 0.46 -3.91
CA ARG A 21 8.94 1.79 -3.38
C ARG A 21 10.37 2.14 -3.76
N LEU A 22 10.57 3.36 -4.22
CA LEU A 22 11.91 3.90 -4.41
C LEU A 22 12.49 4.31 -3.06
N ARG A 23 13.79 4.07 -2.86
CA ARG A 23 14.50 4.52 -1.67
C ARG A 23 14.55 6.05 -1.63
N GLU A 24 14.52 6.58 -0.42
CA GLU A 24 14.80 7.99 -0.19
C GLU A 24 16.23 8.31 -0.64
N GLY A 25 16.40 9.40 -1.41
CA GLY A 25 17.68 9.74 -2.04
C GLY A 25 17.94 9.13 -3.42
N CYS A 26 16.99 8.38 -3.99
CA CYS A 26 17.05 7.98 -5.40
C CYS A 26 17.17 9.23 -6.30
N SER A 27 18.05 9.17 -7.30
CA SER A 27 18.31 10.33 -8.16
C SER A 27 17.05 10.71 -8.95
N PRO A 28 16.86 12.00 -9.30
CA PRO A 28 15.74 12.42 -10.15
C PRO A 28 15.70 11.71 -11.51
N GLU A 29 16.86 11.33 -12.03
CA GLU A 29 16.99 10.60 -13.30
C GLU A 29 16.52 9.15 -13.17
N ASP A 30 16.97 8.42 -12.14
CA ASP A 30 16.54 7.05 -11.88
C ASP A 30 15.02 6.98 -11.66
N ARG A 31 14.48 7.94 -10.89
CA ARG A 31 13.04 8.04 -10.64
C ARG A 31 12.25 8.27 -11.94
N ARG A 32 12.76 9.12 -12.83
CA ARG A 32 12.12 9.41 -14.12
C ARG A 32 12.18 8.20 -15.04
N SER A 33 13.37 7.59 -15.18
CA SER A 33 13.60 6.41 -15.99
C SER A 33 12.67 5.25 -15.58
N LEU A 34 12.59 4.95 -14.28
CA LEU A 34 11.66 3.93 -13.78
C LEU A 34 10.20 4.31 -14.06
N GLY A 35 9.81 5.57 -13.83
CA GLY A 35 8.46 6.04 -14.10
C GLY A 35 8.06 5.84 -15.56
N GLU A 36 8.96 6.18 -16.50
CA GLU A 36 8.73 5.98 -17.93
C GLU A 36 8.62 4.50 -18.30
N GLN A 37 9.46 3.64 -17.72
CA GLN A 37 9.38 2.19 -17.95
C GLN A 37 8.06 1.61 -17.43
N VAL A 38 7.62 2.01 -16.24
CA VAL A 38 6.33 1.58 -15.66
C VAL A 38 5.17 2.02 -16.56
N MET A 39 5.19 3.26 -17.06
CA MET A 39 4.13 3.78 -17.94
C MET A 39 4.09 3.09 -19.31
N LYS A 40 5.22 2.62 -19.83
CA LYS A 40 5.31 1.85 -21.09
C LYS A 40 4.96 0.38 -20.92
N THR A 41 4.93 -0.12 -19.69
CA THR A 41 4.61 -1.51 -19.42
C THR A 41 3.09 -1.68 -19.47
N PRO A 42 2.54 -2.41 -20.46
CA PRO A 42 1.12 -2.68 -20.48
C PRO A 42 0.76 -3.52 -19.26
N VAL A 43 -0.23 -3.06 -18.50
CA VAL A 43 -0.76 -3.79 -17.37
C VAL A 43 -2.17 -4.21 -17.71
N GLU A 44 -2.33 -5.48 -18.09
CA GLU A 44 -3.65 -6.08 -18.24
C GLU A 44 -4.19 -6.42 -16.85
N PHE A 45 -5.04 -5.54 -16.32
CA PHE A 45 -5.80 -5.79 -15.09
C PHE A 45 -7.22 -6.20 -15.46
N ASN A 46 -7.46 -7.49 -15.60
CA ASN A 46 -8.81 -8.06 -15.67
C ASN A 46 -8.99 -9.11 -14.55
N TYR A 47 -8.81 -8.66 -13.30
CA TYR A 47 -8.96 -9.51 -12.13
C TYR A 47 -10.03 -8.95 -11.21
N GLU A 48 -11.02 -9.78 -10.92
CA GLU A 48 -11.96 -9.53 -9.83
C GLU A 48 -11.32 -9.95 -8.50
N LEU A 49 -11.36 -9.05 -7.51
CA LEU A 49 -10.89 -9.34 -6.16
C LEU A 49 -12.10 -9.40 -5.21
N THR A 50 -12.51 -10.61 -4.85
CA THR A 50 -13.51 -10.80 -3.80
C THR A 50 -12.90 -10.52 -2.43
N VAL A 51 -13.37 -9.46 -1.76
CA VAL A 51 -12.93 -9.10 -0.41
C VAL A 51 -13.83 -9.78 0.61
N ASN A 52 -13.29 -10.79 1.31
CA ASN A 52 -14.05 -11.54 2.32
C ASN A 52 -13.89 -10.97 3.74
N SER A 53 -12.86 -10.15 3.98
CA SER A 53 -12.57 -9.61 5.30
C SER A 53 -11.72 -8.36 5.27
N LEU A 54 -11.77 -7.63 6.38
CA LEU A 54 -10.86 -6.54 6.70
C LEU A 54 -9.95 -6.99 7.84
N ASN A 55 -8.64 -6.75 7.69
CA ASN A 55 -7.65 -7.11 8.69
C ASN A 55 -7.06 -5.85 9.33
N LEU A 56 -7.03 -5.81 10.66
CA LEU A 56 -6.23 -4.83 11.39
C LEU A 56 -4.79 -5.35 11.46
N MET A 57 -3.86 -4.61 10.87
CA MET A 57 -2.46 -5.02 10.75
C MET A 57 -1.57 -4.18 11.67
N LYS A 58 -0.59 -4.81 12.31
CA LYS A 58 0.54 -4.17 12.96
C LYS A 58 1.73 -4.17 12.02
N SER A 59 2.37 -3.02 11.87
CA SER A 59 3.68 -2.89 11.22
C SER A 59 4.74 -2.67 12.29
N GLN A 60 5.79 -3.50 12.29
CA GLN A 60 6.97 -3.32 13.12
C GLN A 60 8.17 -3.06 12.21
N LEU A 61 8.79 -1.89 12.36
CA LEU A 61 9.98 -1.52 11.60
C LEU A 61 11.20 -2.20 12.20
N LEU A 62 11.91 -2.97 11.38
CA LEU A 62 13.21 -3.55 11.68
C LEU A 62 14.25 -3.03 10.68
N PRO A 63 15.57 -3.18 10.95
CA PRO A 63 16.60 -2.79 10.00
C PRO A 63 16.46 -3.46 8.62
N GLY A 64 15.93 -4.70 8.58
CA GLY A 64 15.66 -5.42 7.33
C GLY A 64 14.35 -5.04 6.62
N GLY A 65 13.56 -4.13 7.20
CA GLY A 65 12.27 -3.71 6.67
C GLY A 65 11.10 -3.93 7.64
N ALA A 66 9.90 -3.55 7.19
CA ALA A 66 8.68 -3.72 7.96
C ALA A 66 8.25 -5.20 8.01
N VAL A 67 8.05 -5.73 9.21
CA VAL A 67 7.36 -7.00 9.43
C VAL A 67 5.91 -6.71 9.79
N TYR A 68 4.98 -7.37 9.10
CA TYR A 68 3.55 -7.20 9.31
C TYR A 68 2.95 -8.41 10.03
N SER A 69 2.14 -8.16 11.05
CA SER A 69 1.34 -9.18 11.71
C SER A 69 -0.12 -8.75 11.81
N ARG A 70 -1.03 -9.72 11.68
CA ARG A 70 -2.46 -9.48 11.81
C ARG A 70 -2.84 -9.46 13.29
N LEU A 71 -3.48 -8.39 13.73
CA LEU A 71 -4.00 -8.23 15.09
C LEU A 71 -5.45 -8.71 15.23
N ALA A 72 -6.28 -8.42 14.21
CA ALA A 72 -7.68 -8.80 14.19
C ALA A 72 -8.17 -8.98 12.75
N GLU A 73 -9.28 -9.69 12.60
CA GLU A 73 -10.01 -9.87 11.34
C GLU A 73 -11.50 -9.63 11.57
N VAL A 74 -12.13 -8.93 10.64
CA VAL A 74 -13.58 -8.77 10.58
C VAL A 74 -14.04 -9.31 9.24
N LYS A 75 -14.88 -10.35 9.25
CA LYS A 75 -15.50 -10.88 8.03
C LYS A 75 -16.52 -9.89 7.49
N LEU A 76 -16.53 -9.69 6.17
CA LEU A 76 -17.57 -8.94 5.50
C LEU A 76 -18.78 -9.87 5.31
N LYS A 77 -19.97 -9.33 5.53
CA LYS A 77 -21.21 -10.05 5.22
C LYS A 77 -21.43 -9.95 3.71
N SER A 78 -21.52 -11.12 3.07
CA SER A 78 -21.98 -11.29 1.69
C SER A 78 -23.47 -11.02 1.56
#